data_AF-A0A1G3A4S9-F1
#
_entry.id   AF-A0A1G3A4S9-F1
#
_cell.length_a   1.000
_cell.length_b   1.000
_cell.length_c   1.000
_cell.angle_alpha   90.00
_cell.angle_beta   90.00
_cell.angle_gamma   90.00
#
_symmetry.space_group_name_H-M   'P 1'
#
loop_
_entity.id
_entity.type
_entity.pdbx_description
1 polymer ?
#
loop_
_entity_poly.entity_id
_entity_poly.type
_entity_poly.pdbx_seq_one_letter_code
_entity_poly.pdbx_strand_id
1 'polypeptide(L)'
;MRATRGRIFSYEPEPSNFRLLDENVRGNGLERVRCFPMAVAGKAGERTMERSVNPKTTGGGSLFGGGGEPFAVRCADLPGIIRDHALERIDFLKLDCEGAEWEILESLPDDHLRRIRQIAMEIHNPPEDPIAFRRLRENGFVELPHPKRNYRAFHRPKAD
;
A
#
# COMPACT_ATOMS: atom_id res chain seq x y z
N MET A 1 -5.48 -1.36 19.41
CA MET A 1 -4.05 -1.12 19.70
C MET A 1 -3.73 0.33 19.31
N ARG A 2 -3.07 1.13 20.16
CA ARG A 2 -2.61 2.48 19.79
C ARG A 2 -1.09 2.43 19.59
N ALA A 3 -0.60 2.83 18.41
CA ALA A 3 0.83 2.94 18.14
C ALA A 3 1.35 4.30 18.62
N THR A 4 1.58 4.45 19.93
CA THR A 4 1.95 5.74 20.56
C THR A 4 3.36 6.22 20.21
N ARG A 5 4.19 5.38 19.59
CA ARG A 5 5.57 5.73 19.17
C ARG A 5 5.88 5.36 17.71
N GLY A 6 4.88 4.87 16.96
CA GLY A 6 5.06 4.44 15.57
C GLY A 6 5.36 5.61 14.64
N ARG A 7 6.07 5.33 13.54
CA ARG A 7 6.19 6.24 12.39
C ARG A 7 5.27 5.72 11.29
N ILE A 8 4.59 6.63 10.60
CA ILE A 8 3.69 6.30 9.48
C ILE A 8 4.25 6.97 8.23
N PHE A 9 4.39 6.18 7.16
CA PHE A 9 4.74 6.68 5.83
C PHE A 9 3.52 6.40 4.94
N SER A 10 2.86 7.47 4.47
CA SER A 10 1.63 7.40 3.68
C SER A 10 1.92 7.87 2.26
N TYR A 11 1.61 7.04 1.27
CA TYR A 11 1.81 7.34 -0.15
C TYR A 11 0.43 7.49 -0.79
N GLU A 12 0.14 8.68 -1.32
CA GLU A 12 -1.14 9.00 -1.97
C GLU A 12 -0.86 9.74 -3.29
N PRO A 13 -1.09 9.10 -4.44
CA PRO A 13 -0.78 9.69 -5.74
C PRO A 13 -1.80 10.74 -6.22
N GLU A 14 -3.05 10.68 -5.79
CA GLU A 14 -4.09 11.57 -6.29
C GLU A 14 -3.96 12.95 -5.61
N PRO A 15 -3.76 14.04 -6.37
CA PRO A 15 -3.47 15.35 -5.80
C PRO A 15 -4.50 15.91 -4.81
N SER A 16 -5.80 15.68 -5.04
CA SER A 16 -6.86 16.18 -4.15
C SER A 16 -6.94 15.38 -2.83
N ASN A 17 -6.80 14.06 -2.88
CA ASN A 17 -6.71 13.17 -1.73
C ASN A 17 -5.43 13.46 -0.94
N PHE A 18 -4.30 13.65 -1.62
CA PHE A 18 -3.03 14.01 -0.99
C PHE A 18 -3.15 15.33 -0.22
N ARG A 19 -3.80 16.35 -0.81
CA ARG A 19 -4.04 17.62 -0.14
C ARG A 19 -4.84 17.43 1.15
N LEU A 20 -5.95 16.69 1.09
CA LEU A 20 -6.77 16.40 2.28
C LEU A 20 -6.01 15.60 3.33
N LEU A 21 -5.21 14.62 2.91
CA LEU A 21 -4.35 13.83 3.80
C LEU A 21 -3.34 14.73 4.53
N ASP A 22 -2.65 15.60 3.80
CA ASP A 22 -1.63 16.51 4.33
C ASP A 22 -2.25 17.57 5.27
N GLU A 23 -3.41 18.13 4.90
CA GLU A 23 -4.19 19.03 5.76
C GLU A 23 -4.64 18.33 7.05
N ASN A 24 -5.15 17.09 6.97
CA ASN A 24 -5.56 16.32 8.14
C ASN A 24 -4.38 16.02 9.08
N VAL A 25 -3.22 15.64 8.52
CA VAL A 25 -2.01 15.37 9.30
C VAL A 25 -1.51 16.63 10.02
N ARG A 26 -1.46 17.77 9.32
CA ARG A 26 -1.04 19.06 9.91
C ARG A 26 -2.04 19.58 10.91
N GLY A 27 -3.33 19.57 10.58
CA GLY A 27 -4.41 20.07 11.44
C GLY A 27 -4.56 19.31 12.75
N ASN A 28 -4.12 18.04 12.79
CA ASN A 28 -4.09 17.22 14.00
C ASN A 28 -2.71 17.15 14.69
N GLY A 29 -1.70 17.90 14.20
CA GLY A 29 -0.35 17.91 14.80
C GLY A 29 0.34 16.54 14.78
N LEU A 30 0.11 15.71 13.76
CA LEU A 30 0.63 14.35 13.69
C LEU A 30 2.08 14.31 13.19
N GLU A 31 3.03 14.69 14.05
CA GLU A 31 4.46 14.82 13.72
C GLU A 31 5.15 13.53 13.23
N ARG A 32 4.54 12.36 13.50
CA ARG A 32 5.10 11.04 13.15
C ARG A 32 4.54 10.47 11.84
N VAL A 33 3.70 11.23 11.14
CA VAL A 33 3.14 10.87 9.84
C VAL A 33 3.86 11.67 8.76
N ARG A 34 4.43 10.97 7.77
CA ARG A 34 5.02 11.58 6.58
C ARG A 34 4.19 11.17 5.36
N CYS A 35 3.76 12.15 4.59
CA CYS A 35 2.95 11.96 3.40
C CYS A 35 3.80 12.17 2.14
N PHE A 36 3.62 11.32 1.12
CA PHE A 36 4.33 11.39 -0.16
C PHE A 36 3.31 11.44 -1.31
N PRO A 37 3.38 12.43 -2.21
CA PRO A 37 2.47 12.56 -3.36
C PRO A 37 2.91 11.62 -4.50
N MET A 38 2.90 10.32 -4.22
CA MET A 38 3.46 9.28 -5.09
C MET A 38 2.63 8.02 -4.98
N ALA A 39 2.56 7.26 -6.07
CA ALA A 39 2.02 5.90 -6.05
C ALA A 39 3.07 4.92 -5.51
N VAL A 40 2.62 3.78 -5.00
CA VAL A 40 3.48 2.61 -4.78
C VAL A 40 3.12 1.57 -5.83
N ALA A 41 4.13 1.01 -6.47
CA ALA A 41 3.99 0.08 -7.58
C ALA A 41 5.01 -1.06 -7.47
N GLY A 42 4.92 -2.03 -8.37
CA GLY A 42 5.87 -3.13 -8.46
C GLY A 42 7.31 -2.67 -8.78
N LYS A 43 7.46 -1.49 -9.37
CA LYS A 43 8.76 -0.88 -9.72
C LYS A 43 8.69 0.65 -9.65
N ALA A 44 9.75 1.29 -9.15
CA ALA A 44 9.89 2.74 -9.18
C ALA A 44 9.99 3.29 -10.62
N GLY A 45 9.50 4.50 -10.82
CA GLY A 45 9.53 5.18 -12.13
C GLY A 45 8.42 6.21 -12.27
N GLU A 46 8.14 6.59 -13.52
CA GLU A 46 6.96 7.37 -13.86
C GLU A 46 5.94 6.46 -14.55
N ARG A 47 4.67 6.59 -14.19
CA ARG A 47 3.55 5.88 -14.82
C ARG A 47 2.41 6.85 -15.10
N THR A 48 1.49 6.42 -15.95
CA THR A 48 0.21 7.09 -16.12
C THR A 48 -0.81 6.44 -15.19
N MET A 49 -1.53 7.25 -14.44
CA MET A 49 -2.66 6.85 -13.61
C MET A 49 -3.91 7.52 -14.15
N GLU A 50 -5.05 6.84 -14.08
CA GLU A 50 -6.34 7.42 -14.45
C GLU A 50 -7.09 7.82 -13.18
N ARG A 51 -7.61 9.05 -13.14
CA ARG A 51 -8.50 9.53 -12.07
C ARG A 51 -9.96 9.43 -12.52
N SER A 52 -10.85 9.13 -11.57
CA SER A 52 -12.30 9.20 -11.83
C SER A 52 -12.68 10.61 -12.32
N VAL A 53 -13.40 10.68 -13.44
CA VAL A 53 -14.02 11.92 -13.94
C VAL A 53 -15.27 12.31 -13.15
N ASN A 54 -15.78 11.41 -12.30
CA ASN A 54 -16.86 11.73 -11.37
C ASN A 54 -16.26 12.33 -10.09
N PRO A 55 -16.46 13.63 -9.81
CA PRO A 55 -15.90 14.30 -8.63
C PRO A 55 -16.52 13.80 -7.30
N LYS A 56 -17.59 12.99 -7.35
CA LYS A 56 -18.18 12.34 -6.17
C LYS A 56 -17.48 11.04 -5.77
N THR A 57 -16.55 10.54 -6.60
CA THR A 57 -15.81 9.31 -6.32
C THR A 57 -14.39 9.68 -5.87
N THR A 58 -14.08 9.45 -4.59
CA THR A 58 -12.77 9.77 -3.99
C THR A 58 -11.84 8.56 -3.86
N GLY A 59 -12.28 7.35 -4.24
CA GLY A 59 -11.50 6.10 -4.15
C GLY A 59 -11.72 5.23 -5.38
N GLY A 60 -10.92 5.47 -6.42
CA GLY A 60 -11.02 4.73 -7.68
C GLY A 60 -10.02 5.17 -8.74
N GLY A 61 -8.96 5.88 -8.34
CA GLY A 61 -7.87 6.20 -9.25
C GLY A 61 -6.96 4.99 -9.37
N SER A 62 -6.67 4.54 -10.59
CA SER A 62 -5.95 3.27 -10.81
C SER A 62 -4.80 3.41 -11.82
N LEU A 63 -3.75 2.62 -11.61
CA LEU A 63 -2.66 2.44 -12.57
C LEU A 63 -3.03 1.51 -13.74
N PHE A 64 -4.16 0.80 -13.67
CA PHE A 64 -4.51 -0.29 -14.57
C PHE A 64 -5.64 0.06 -15.55
N GLY A 65 -6.02 1.34 -15.63
CA GLY A 65 -7.07 1.84 -16.51
C GLY A 65 -8.48 1.64 -15.95
N GLY A 66 -9.35 2.61 -16.23
CA GLY A 66 -10.73 2.66 -15.75
C GLY A 66 -11.64 3.64 -16.52
N GLY A 67 -11.16 4.22 -17.62
CA GLY A 67 -11.89 5.21 -18.41
C GLY A 67 -11.85 6.61 -17.80
N GLY A 68 -10.81 6.90 -17.01
CA GLY A 68 -10.63 8.16 -16.31
C GLY A 68 -9.80 9.19 -17.07
N GLU A 69 -9.59 10.36 -16.47
CA GLU A 69 -8.65 11.35 -17.00
C GLU A 69 -7.21 10.91 -16.66
N PRO A 70 -6.33 10.73 -17.66
CA PRO A 70 -4.95 10.30 -17.42
C PRO A 70 -4.10 11.43 -16.84
N PHE A 71 -3.23 11.11 -15.89
CA PHE A 71 -2.20 12.01 -15.40
C PHE A 71 -0.90 11.26 -15.10
N ALA A 72 0.23 11.93 -15.25
CA ALA A 72 1.54 11.37 -14.90
C ALA A 72 1.69 11.33 -13.37
N VAL A 73 2.21 10.22 -12.88
CA VAL A 73 2.48 10.01 -11.45
C VAL A 73 3.85 9.37 -11.26
N ARG A 74 4.58 9.85 -10.24
CA ARG A 74 5.81 9.19 -9.80
C ARG A 74 5.44 8.00 -8.91
N CYS A 75 6.04 6.86 -9.22
CA CYS A 75 5.90 5.63 -8.46
C CYS A 75 7.18 5.35 -7.67
N ALA A 76 7.03 4.97 -6.41
CA ALA A 76 8.04 4.28 -5.63
C ALA A 76 7.77 2.77 -5.68
N ASP A 77 8.80 1.96 -5.41
CA ASP A 77 8.61 0.56 -5.07
C ASP A 77 8.89 0.32 -3.59
N LEU A 78 8.23 -0.69 -3.01
CA LEU A 78 8.35 -1.00 -1.59
C LEU A 78 9.81 -1.34 -1.16
N PRO A 79 10.63 -2.04 -1.97
CA PRO A 79 12.06 -2.18 -1.69
C PRO A 79 12.81 -0.84 -1.56
N GLY A 80 12.55 0.11 -2.46
CA GLY A 80 13.08 1.47 -2.40
C GLY A 80 12.67 2.18 -1.12
N ILE A 81 11.38 2.16 -0.79
CA ILE A 81 10.84 2.74 0.46
C ILE A 81 11.53 2.16 1.70
N ILE A 82 11.72 0.84 1.74
CA ILE A 82 12.42 0.17 2.85
C ILE A 82 13.86 0.67 3.00
N ARG A 83 14.59 0.82 1.88
CA ARG A 83 15.98 1.32 1.89
C ARG A 83 16.06 2.80 2.25
N ASP A 84 15.28 3.64 1.59
CA ASP A 84 15.34 5.10 1.71
C ASP A 84 15.03 5.59 3.12
N HIS A 85 14.12 4.89 3.82
CA HIS A 85 13.75 5.20 5.20
C HIS A 85 14.45 4.33 6.25
N ALA A 86 15.41 3.50 5.82
CA ALA A 86 16.15 2.54 6.65
C ALA A 86 15.21 1.71 7.55
N LEU A 87 14.17 1.13 6.95
CA LEU A 87 13.16 0.37 7.69
C LEU A 87 13.67 -1.03 7.99
N GLU A 88 14.12 -1.23 9.23
CA GLU A 88 14.49 -2.56 9.73
C GLU A 88 13.26 -3.45 9.95
N ARG A 89 12.12 -2.84 10.28
CA ARG A 89 10.85 -3.53 10.54
C ARG A 89 9.66 -2.68 10.09
N ILE A 90 8.65 -3.35 9.55
CA ILE A 90 7.32 -2.80 9.27
C ILE A 90 6.33 -3.55 10.15
N ASP A 91 5.86 -2.90 11.22
CA ASP A 91 4.87 -3.52 12.12
C ASP A 91 3.53 -3.79 11.42
N PHE A 92 3.16 -2.91 10.49
CA PHE A 92 1.90 -2.95 9.78
C PHE A 92 2.04 -2.33 8.40
N LEU A 93 1.65 -3.07 7.36
CA LEU A 93 1.55 -2.62 5.98
C LEU A 93 0.07 -2.62 5.57
N LYS A 94 -0.49 -1.45 5.26
CA LYS A 94 -1.80 -1.36 4.61
C LYS A 94 -1.61 -1.22 3.11
N LEU A 95 -2.36 -2.00 2.33
CA LEU A 95 -2.40 -1.93 0.87
C LEU A 95 -3.84 -1.69 0.42
N ASP A 96 -4.05 -0.57 -0.26
CA ASP A 96 -5.36 -0.13 -0.75
C ASP A 96 -5.06 0.86 -1.87
N CYS A 97 -4.78 0.30 -3.04
CA CYS A 97 -4.09 0.97 -4.14
C CYS A 97 -4.66 0.55 -5.50
N GLU A 98 -5.93 0.18 -5.51
CA GLU A 98 -6.76 0.09 -6.72
C GLU A 98 -6.16 -0.82 -7.80
N GLY A 99 -5.59 -1.95 -7.39
CA GLY A 99 -5.02 -3.01 -8.24
C GLY A 99 -3.52 -3.20 -8.06
N ALA A 100 -2.79 -2.20 -7.55
CA ALA A 100 -1.33 -2.28 -7.42
C ALA A 100 -0.88 -3.25 -6.31
N GLU A 101 -1.82 -3.76 -5.51
CA GLU A 101 -1.53 -4.67 -4.40
C GLU A 101 -0.73 -5.89 -4.86
N TRP A 102 -1.08 -6.43 -6.02
CA TRP A 102 -0.48 -7.64 -6.57
C TRP A 102 0.95 -7.41 -7.00
N GLU A 103 1.20 -6.40 -7.84
CA GLU A 103 2.56 -6.13 -8.30
C GLU A 103 3.50 -5.68 -7.17
N ILE A 104 2.98 -5.00 -6.14
CA ILE A 104 3.75 -4.63 -4.94
C ILE A 104 4.19 -5.90 -4.18
N LEU A 105 3.28 -6.85 -3.94
CA LEU A 105 3.60 -8.07 -3.21
C LEU A 105 4.47 -9.01 -4.04
N GLU A 106 4.23 -9.10 -5.34
CA GLU A 106 4.96 -9.98 -6.25
C GLU A 106 6.39 -9.50 -6.53
N SER A 107 6.63 -8.19 -6.56
CA SER A 107 7.98 -7.65 -6.77
C SER A 107 8.83 -7.61 -5.50
N LEU A 108 8.21 -7.74 -4.32
CA LEU A 108 8.92 -7.62 -3.04
C LEU A 108 9.84 -8.82 -2.81
N PRO A 109 11.16 -8.65 -2.58
CA PRO A 109 12.05 -9.74 -2.21
C PRO A 109 11.66 -10.41 -0.88
N ASP A 110 11.96 -11.70 -0.72
CA ASP A 110 11.60 -12.46 0.49
C ASP A 110 12.25 -11.89 1.76
N ASP A 111 13.49 -11.40 1.70
CA ASP A 111 14.16 -10.76 2.84
C ASP A 111 13.47 -9.45 3.26
N HIS A 112 12.85 -8.73 2.33
CA HIS A 112 12.01 -7.58 2.63
C HIS A 112 10.63 -7.99 3.16
N LEU A 113 10.00 -9.05 2.63
CA LEU A 113 8.78 -9.64 3.19
C LEU A 113 8.98 -10.02 4.67
N ARG A 114 10.16 -10.57 5.01
CA ARG A 114 10.54 -10.89 6.40
C ARG A 114 10.63 -9.68 7.32
N ARG A 115 10.66 -8.44 6.82
CA ARG A 115 10.61 -7.23 7.66
C ARG A 115 9.19 -6.84 8.05
N ILE A 116 8.17 -7.34 7.34
CA ILE A 116 6.77 -6.99 7.56
C ILE A 116 6.14 -7.96 8.56
N ARG A 117 5.50 -7.46 9.61
CA ARG A 117 4.85 -8.28 10.63
C ARG A 117 3.38 -8.54 10.31
N GLN A 118 2.66 -7.54 9.80
CA GLN A 118 1.24 -7.64 9.49
C GLN A 118 0.93 -6.92 8.19
N ILE A 119 0.02 -7.49 7.41
CA ILE A 119 -0.48 -6.91 6.16
C ILE A 119 -2.00 -6.85 6.28
N ALA A 120 -2.59 -5.72 5.92
CA ALA A 120 -4.02 -5.60 5.68
C ALA A 120 -4.21 -5.02 4.28
N MET A 121 -4.99 -5.70 3.44
CA MET A 121 -5.16 -5.30 2.05
C MET A 121 -6.61 -5.36 1.60
N GLU A 122 -7.01 -4.38 0.78
CA GLU A 122 -8.20 -4.50 -0.07
C GLU A 122 -7.83 -5.21 -1.38
N ILE A 123 -8.72 -6.04 -1.88
CA ILE A 123 -8.51 -6.90 -3.05
C ILE A 123 -9.22 -6.29 -4.24
N HIS A 124 -8.43 -5.73 -5.16
CA HIS A 124 -8.87 -5.17 -6.42
C HIS A 124 -8.38 -6.05 -7.57
N ASN A 125 -9.30 -6.44 -8.48
CA ASN A 125 -8.98 -7.20 -9.70
C ASN A 125 -8.01 -8.39 -9.47
N PRO A 126 -8.34 -9.35 -8.59
CA PRO A 126 -7.45 -10.46 -8.27
C PRO A 126 -7.13 -11.30 -9.51
N PRO A 127 -5.87 -11.73 -9.70
CA PRO A 127 -5.55 -12.77 -10.68
C PRO A 127 -6.18 -14.11 -10.28
N GLU A 128 -6.34 -15.02 -11.24
CA GLU A 128 -6.94 -16.34 -11.00
C GLU A 128 -6.17 -17.18 -9.96
N ASP A 129 -4.82 -17.19 -10.06
CA ASP A 129 -3.92 -17.81 -9.08
C ASP A 129 -2.93 -16.75 -8.55
N PRO A 130 -3.25 -16.07 -7.42
CA PRO A 130 -2.40 -15.03 -6.87
C PRO A 130 -1.14 -15.61 -6.25
N ILE A 131 -0.04 -15.57 -7.00
CA ILE A 131 1.31 -15.97 -6.55
C ILE A 131 1.66 -15.24 -5.24
N ALA A 132 1.24 -13.98 -5.08
CA ALA A 132 1.39 -13.20 -3.86
C ALA A 132 0.97 -13.97 -2.59
N PHE A 133 -0.19 -14.64 -2.58
CA PHE A 133 -0.68 -15.35 -1.38
C PHE A 133 0.14 -16.60 -1.08
N ARG A 134 0.62 -17.30 -2.12
CA ARG A 134 1.54 -18.43 -1.94
C ARG A 134 2.84 -17.96 -1.30
N ARG A 135 3.43 -16.89 -1.83
CA ARG A 135 4.66 -16.28 -1.30
C ARG A 135 4.51 -15.80 0.13
N LEU A 136 3.36 -15.22 0.49
CA LEU A 136 3.08 -14.83 1.88
C LEU A 136 3.10 -16.05 2.81
N ARG A 137 2.43 -17.15 2.46
CA ARG A 137 2.42 -18.38 3.27
C ARG A 137 3.81 -18.99 3.39
N GLU A 138 4.56 -19.06 2.30
CA GLU A 138 5.96 -19.55 2.26
C GLU A 138 6.90 -18.71 3.14
N ASN A 139 6.60 -17.41 3.30
CA ASN A 139 7.32 -16.50 4.20
C ASN A 139 6.72 -16.44 5.63
N GLY A 140 5.90 -17.42 6.01
CA GLY A 140 5.42 -17.61 7.38
C GLY A 140 4.23 -16.73 7.78
N PHE A 141 3.55 -16.11 6.82
CA PHE A 141 2.31 -15.40 7.11
C PHE A 141 1.13 -16.37 7.23
N VAL A 142 0.27 -16.10 8.22
CA VAL A 142 -1.02 -16.76 8.42
C VAL A 142 -2.11 -15.76 8.08
N GLU A 143 -3.09 -16.19 7.28
CA GLU A 143 -4.27 -15.39 6.94
C GLU A 143 -5.22 -15.34 8.14
N LEU A 144 -5.71 -14.14 8.45
CA LEU A 144 -6.70 -13.89 9.49
C LEU A 144 -8.10 -13.84 8.88
N PRO A 145 -9.13 -14.36 9.58
CA PRO A 145 -10.50 -14.22 9.12
C PRO A 145 -10.90 -12.75 9.07
N HIS A 146 -11.57 -12.35 7.98
CA HIS A 146 -12.10 -11.00 7.81
C HIS A 146 -13.54 -11.08 7.28
N PRO A 147 -14.50 -10.29 7.82
CA PRO A 147 -15.92 -10.40 7.45
C PRO A 147 -16.20 -9.92 6.03
N LYS A 148 -15.42 -8.97 5.51
CA LYS A 148 -15.55 -8.48 4.13
C LYS A 148 -14.77 -9.35 3.16
N ARG A 149 -15.43 -9.83 2.11
CA ARG A 149 -14.84 -10.71 1.08
C ARG A 149 -13.75 -10.07 0.24
N ASN A 150 -13.76 -8.75 0.08
CA ASN A 150 -12.73 -8.00 -0.64
C ASN A 150 -11.58 -7.54 0.26
N TYR A 151 -11.52 -7.96 1.52
CA TYR A 151 -10.42 -7.62 2.42
C TYR A 151 -9.68 -8.89 2.85
N ARG A 152 -8.36 -8.77 2.96
CA ARG A 152 -7.48 -9.82 3.48
C ARG A 152 -6.57 -9.24 4.54
N ALA A 153 -6.31 -10.03 5.56
CA ALA A 153 -5.35 -9.68 6.59
C ALA A 153 -4.42 -10.86 6.82
N PHE A 154 -3.13 -10.57 6.95
CA PHE A 154 -2.09 -11.56 7.19
C PHE A 154 -1.26 -11.13 8.38
N HIS A 155 -0.82 -12.07 9.20
CA HIS A 155 0.14 -11.81 10.25
C HIS A 155 1.24 -12.87 10.25
N ARG A 156 2.47 -12.46 10.55
CA ARG A 156 3.52 -13.40 10.92
C ARG A 156 3.47 -13.61 12.43
N PRO A 157 3.30 -14.87 12.91
CA PRO A 157 3.46 -15.18 14.32
C PRO A 157 4.84 -14.72 14.80
N LYS A 158 4.97 -14.39 16.10
CA LYS A 158 6.32 -14.23 16.66
C LYS A 158 6.99 -15.60 16.56
N ALA A 159 8.25 -15.64 16.12
CA ALA A 159 9.07 -16.83 16.40
C ALA A 159 9.15 -16.96 17.92
N ASP A 160 8.89 -18.16 18.43
CA ASP A 160 9.02 -18.49 19.85
C ASP A 160 10.45 -18.26 20.34
#